data_AF-A0A3S4ZIV6-F1
#
_entry.id   AF-A0A3S4ZIV6-F1
#
_cell.length_a   1.000
_cell.length_b   1.000
_cell.length_c   1.000
_cell.angle_alpha   90.00
_cell.angle_beta   90.00
_cell.angle_gamma   90.00
#
_symmetry.space_group_name_H-M   'P 1'
#
loop_
_entity.id
_entity.type
_entity.pdbx_description
1 polymer ?
#
loop_
_entity_poly.entity_id
_entity_poly.type
_entity_poly.pdbx_seq_one_letter_code
_entity_poly.pdbx_strand_id
1 'polypeptide(L)'
;MLSPSKSCIPRSTQTQVTTDLNHTCTDKHSGTSASAPLAAGICALVLSANQNLTWRDMQYLVVYTARPDGLYLADWKLNGVGRRVSHAFG
;
A
#
# COMPACT_ATOMS: atom_id res chain seq x y z
N MET A 1 -15.41 -34.78 3.75
CA MET A 1 -16.14 -33.60 3.25
C MET A 1 -15.21 -32.40 3.32
N LEU A 2 -14.47 -32.13 2.24
CA LEU A 2 -13.76 -30.85 2.11
C LEU A 2 -14.80 -29.80 1.74
N SER A 3 -15.03 -28.83 2.62
CA SER A 3 -15.84 -27.65 2.30
C SER A 3 -15.26 -26.99 1.04
N PRO A 4 -16.10 -26.55 0.09
CA PRO A 4 -15.62 -25.86 -1.10
C PRO A 4 -14.81 -24.65 -0.63
N SER A 5 -13.59 -24.53 -1.16
CA SER A 5 -12.76 -23.34 -1.02
C SER A 5 -13.62 -22.11 -1.24
N LYS A 6 -13.82 -21.32 -0.17
CA LYS A 6 -14.51 -20.03 -0.24
C LYS A 6 -13.68 -19.13 -1.14
N SER A 7 -13.99 -19.13 -2.43
CA SER A 7 -13.25 -18.35 -3.42
C SER A 7 -13.52 -16.87 -3.17
N CYS A 8 -12.50 -16.13 -2.73
CA CYS A 8 -12.56 -14.67 -2.60
C CYS A 8 -12.25 -14.02 -3.94
N ILE A 9 -13.27 -14.00 -4.78
CA ILE A 9 -13.25 -13.28 -6.05
C ILE A 9 -13.53 -11.81 -5.74
N PRO A 10 -12.65 -10.87 -6.11
CA PRO A 10 -12.88 -9.44 -5.88
C PRO A 10 -14.09 -8.96 -6.66
N ARG A 11 -15.10 -8.40 -5.95
CA ARG A 11 -16.29 -7.79 -6.57
C ARG A 11 -16.15 -6.29 -6.86
N SER A 12 -15.11 -5.65 -6.33
CA SER A 12 -14.85 -4.22 -6.50
C SER A 12 -13.34 -3.99 -6.59
N THR A 13 -12.93 -2.98 -7.36
CA THR A 13 -11.53 -2.56 -7.49
C THR A 13 -11.09 -1.62 -6.36
N GLN A 14 -12.02 -1.14 -5.53
CA GLN A 14 -11.73 -0.27 -4.38
C GLN A 14 -11.43 -1.03 -3.08
N THR A 15 -11.45 -2.36 -3.11
CA THR A 15 -11.29 -3.20 -1.93
C THR A 15 -10.13 -4.18 -2.11
N GLN A 16 -9.46 -4.51 -1.00
CA GLN A 16 -8.35 -5.45 -0.95
C GLN A 16 -8.86 -6.82 -0.55
N VAL A 17 -8.35 -7.86 -1.23
CA VAL A 17 -8.62 -9.25 -0.87
C VAL A 17 -7.60 -9.69 0.17
N THR A 18 -8.06 -10.20 1.31
CA THR A 18 -7.19 -10.69 2.38
C THR A 18 -7.85 -11.80 3.21
N THR A 19 -7.10 -12.40 4.12
CA THR A 19 -7.61 -13.36 5.10
C THR A 19 -8.55 -12.67 6.10
N ASP A 20 -9.56 -13.40 6.54
CA ASP A 20 -10.51 -12.96 7.56
C ASP A 20 -10.69 -14.05 8.63
N LEU A 21 -11.38 -13.71 9.72
CA LEU A 21 -11.62 -14.62 10.84
C LEU A 21 -12.29 -15.93 10.42
N ASN A 22 -12.21 -16.95 11.28
CA ASN A 22 -12.86 -18.24 11.08
C ASN A 22 -12.42 -18.98 9.80
N HIS A 23 -11.13 -18.88 9.45
CA HIS A 23 -10.54 -19.48 8.25
C HIS A 23 -11.26 -19.04 6.97
N THR A 24 -11.66 -17.77 6.92
CA THR A 24 -12.30 -17.19 5.74
C THR A 24 -11.39 -16.17 5.07
N CYS A 25 -11.89 -15.60 4.00
CA CYS A 25 -11.25 -14.49 3.31
C CYS A 25 -12.31 -13.42 3.09
N THR A 26 -11.86 -12.18 2.92
CA THR A 26 -12.70 -11.03 2.66
C THR A 26 -12.23 -10.32 1.41
N ASP A 27 -13.16 -9.93 0.55
CA ASP A 27 -12.96 -9.04 -0.59
C ASP A 27 -13.44 -7.62 -0.28
N LYS A 28 -13.72 -7.32 0.99
CA LYS A 28 -14.33 -6.06 1.44
C LYS A 28 -13.41 -5.22 2.33
N HIS A 29 -12.15 -5.64 2.50
CA HIS A 29 -11.20 -4.85 3.28
C HIS A 29 -10.90 -3.55 2.55
N SER A 30 -11.13 -2.41 3.19
CA SER A 30 -11.13 -1.10 2.55
C SER A 30 -10.65 0.00 3.49
N GLY A 31 -10.55 1.22 2.98
CA GLY A 31 -10.10 2.38 3.74
C GLY A 31 -8.58 2.47 3.88
N THR A 32 -8.13 3.50 4.59
CA THR A 32 -6.70 3.74 4.86
C THR A 32 -6.07 2.62 5.69
N SER A 33 -6.87 1.95 6.51
CA SER A 33 -6.47 0.76 7.28
C SER A 33 -6.03 -0.40 6.38
N ALA A 34 -6.59 -0.54 5.18
CA ALA A 34 -6.15 -1.53 4.20
C ALA A 34 -4.87 -1.13 3.45
N SER A 35 -4.55 0.17 3.43
CA SER A 35 -3.36 0.70 2.73
C SER A 35 -2.08 0.54 3.56
N ALA A 36 -2.16 0.78 4.87
CA ALA A 36 -1.03 0.64 5.79
C ALA A 36 -0.32 -0.74 5.77
N PRO A 37 -1.03 -1.89 5.81
CA PRO A 37 -0.38 -3.20 5.77
C PRO A 37 0.29 -3.50 4.42
N LEU A 38 -0.22 -2.94 3.31
CA LEU A 38 0.45 -3.04 2.01
C LEU A 38 1.79 -2.29 2.03
N ALA A 39 1.81 -1.06 2.56
CA ALA A 39 3.04 -0.30 2.74
C ALA A 39 4.03 -1.03 3.67
N ALA A 40 3.55 -1.61 4.77
CA ALA A 40 4.37 -2.41 5.67
C ALA A 40 4.99 -3.63 4.97
N GLY A 41 4.24 -4.32 4.10
CA GLY A 41 4.76 -5.42 3.28
C GLY A 41 5.87 -4.98 2.34
N ILE A 42 5.72 -3.82 1.67
CA ILE A 42 6.79 -3.25 0.82
C ILE A 42 8.02 -2.89 1.67
N CYS A 43 7.84 -2.26 2.83
CA CYS A 43 8.94 -1.96 3.75
C CYS A 43 9.69 -3.24 4.19
N ALA A 44 8.98 -4.34 4.42
CA ALA A 44 9.59 -5.62 4.74
C ALA A 44 10.45 -6.17 3.58
N LEU A 45 9.99 -6.04 2.33
CA LEU A 45 10.80 -6.40 1.15
C LEU A 45 12.04 -5.52 1.03
N VAL A 46 11.91 -4.21 1.26
CA VAL A 46 13.04 -3.28 1.25
C VAL A 46 14.08 -3.64 2.33
N LEU A 47 13.63 -3.93 3.56
CA LEU A 47 14.51 -4.39 4.64
C LEU A 47 15.12 -5.76 4.36
N SER A 48 14.42 -6.64 3.66
CA SER A 48 14.98 -7.93 3.23
C SER A 48 16.13 -7.75 2.25
N ALA A 49 16.08 -6.71 1.41
CA ALA A 49 17.15 -6.37 0.48
C ALA A 49 18.34 -5.67 1.18
N ASN A 50 18.07 -4.87 2.21
CA ASN A 50 19.12 -4.24 3.02
C ASN A 50 18.67 -4.03 4.47
N GLN A 51 19.19 -4.86 5.37
CA GLN A 51 18.87 -4.82 6.80
C GLN A 51 19.56 -3.68 7.57
N ASN A 52 20.55 -3.00 6.96
CA ASN A 52 21.28 -1.90 7.60
C ASN A 52 20.58 -0.53 7.45
N LEU A 53 19.42 -0.48 6.78
CA LEU A 53 18.66 0.75 6.62
C LEU A 53 18.15 1.24 7.97
N THR A 54 18.39 2.51 8.27
CA THR A 54 17.78 3.15 9.43
C THR A 54 16.31 3.49 9.14
N TRP A 55 15.55 3.81 10.20
CA TRP A 55 14.17 4.27 10.05
C TRP A 55 14.04 5.49 9.13
N ARG A 56 15.06 6.36 9.13
CA ARG A 56 15.07 7.59 8.31
C ARG A 56 15.40 7.27 6.86
N ASP A 57 16.30 6.30 6.61
CA ASP A 57 16.61 5.86 5.24
C ASP A 57 15.37 5.27 4.57
N MET A 58 14.56 4.51 5.30
CA MET A 58 13.28 4.01 4.79
C MET A 58 12.36 5.16 4.34
N GLN A 59 12.24 6.23 5.14
CA GLN A 59 11.45 7.40 4.75
C GLN A 59 12.03 8.10 3.51
N TYR A 60 13.35 8.21 3.41
CA TYR A 60 14.00 8.73 2.21
C TYR A 60 13.69 7.90 0.97
N LEU A 61 13.77 6.57 1.07
CA LEU A 61 13.44 5.68 -0.05
C LEU A 61 11.99 5.90 -0.52
N VAL A 62 11.04 6.04 0.40
CA VAL A 62 9.65 6.36 0.05
C VAL A 62 9.57 7.67 -0.74
N VAL A 63 10.17 8.77 -0.25
CA VAL A 63 10.16 10.08 -0.93
C VAL A 63 10.84 10.03 -2.30
N TYR A 64 11.91 9.25 -2.45
CA TYR A 64 12.70 9.20 -3.67
C TYR A 64 12.08 8.32 -4.76
N THR A 65 11.35 7.27 -4.37
CA THR A 65 10.86 6.22 -5.29
C THR A 65 9.35 6.29 -5.56
N ALA A 66 8.60 7.10 -4.81
CA ALA A 66 7.16 7.29 -5.03
C ALA A 66 6.84 7.75 -6.47
N ARG A 67 5.76 7.21 -7.03
CA ARG A 67 5.28 7.52 -8.38
C ARG A 67 3.89 8.15 -8.32
N PRO A 68 3.74 9.43 -8.68
CA PRO A 68 2.45 10.12 -8.67
C PRO A 68 1.58 9.80 -9.90
N ASP A 69 2.12 9.11 -10.91
CA ASP A 69 1.39 8.82 -12.14
C ASP A 69 0.21 7.87 -11.86
N GLY A 70 -0.97 8.20 -12.42
CA GLY A 70 -2.22 7.46 -12.15
C GLY A 70 -2.97 7.90 -10.89
N LEU A 71 -2.46 8.90 -10.15
CA LEU A 71 -3.15 9.52 -9.00
C LEU A 71 -3.72 10.88 -9.39
N TYR A 72 -5.04 11.00 -9.35
CA TYR A 72 -5.75 12.17 -9.87
C TYR A 72 -6.31 13.02 -8.72
N LEU A 73 -5.67 14.16 -8.44
CA LEU A 73 -6.21 15.27 -7.63
C LEU A 73 -5.67 16.60 -8.18
N ALA A 74 -6.34 17.70 -7.89
CA ALA A 74 -5.91 19.03 -8.33
C ALA A 74 -4.81 19.67 -7.44
N ASP A 75 -4.44 19.05 -6.32
CA ASP A 75 -3.59 19.66 -5.29
C ASP A 75 -2.08 19.39 -5.46
N TRP A 76 -1.68 18.69 -6.52
CA TRP A 76 -0.27 18.42 -6.83
C TRP A 76 0.53 19.71 -7.02
N LYS A 77 1.65 19.82 -6.32
CA LYS A 77 2.60 20.95 -6.41
C LYS A 77 4.03 20.44 -6.57
N LEU A 78 4.88 21.22 -7.23
CA LEU A 78 6.32 20.97 -7.24
C LEU A 78 6.94 21.61 -5.98
N ASN A 79 7.73 20.84 -5.24
CA ASN A 79 8.49 21.36 -4.10
C ASN A 79 9.85 21.95 -4.55
N GLY A 80 10.65 22.44 -3.60
CA GLY A 80 11.94 23.12 -3.87
C GLY A 80 13.02 22.25 -4.53
N VAL A 81 12.83 20.93 -4.61
CA VAL A 81 13.75 19.99 -5.30
C VAL A 81 13.11 19.37 -6.55
N GLY A 82 12.01 19.94 -7.04
CA GLY A 82 11.34 19.52 -8.27
C GLY A 82 10.54 18.22 -8.17
N ARG A 83 10.14 17.79 -6.96
CA ARG A 83 9.27 16.62 -6.77
C ARG A 83 7.81 17.03 -6.64
N ARG A 84 6.91 16.25 -7.24
CA ARG A 84 5.45 16.40 -7.10
C ARG A 84 5.03 15.92 -5.70
N VAL A 85 4.32 16.77 -4.97
CA VAL A 85 3.80 16.54 -3.62
C VAL A 85 2.31 16.89 -3.57
N SER A 86 1.51 16.12 -2.86
CA SER A 86 0.07 16.32 -2.63
C SER A 86 -0.22 16.15 -1.14
N HIS A 87 -1.17 16.90 -0.59
CA HIS A 87 -1.57 16.70 0.80
C HIS A 87 -2.39 15.40 0.98
N ALA A 88 -3.02 14.91 -0.09
CA ALA A 88 -3.77 13.66 -0.07
C ALA A 88 -2.87 12.42 -0.28
N PHE A 89 -1.83 12.54 -1.11
CA PHE A 89 -1.02 11.39 -1.56
C PHE A 89 0.43 11.39 -1.04
N GLY A 90 0.86 12.48 -0.40
CA GLY A 90 2.23 12.64 0.11
C GLY A 90 3.11 13.51 -0.76
#